data_AF-A0A7K3PG71-F1
#
_entry.id   AF-A0A7K3PG71-F1
#
_cell.length_a   1.000
_cell.length_b   1.000
_cell.length_c   1.000
_cell.angle_alpha   90.00
_cell.angle_beta   90.00
_cell.angle_gamma   90.00
#
_symmetry.space_group_name_H-M   'P 1'
#
loop_
_entity.id
_entity.type
_entity.pdbx_description
1 polymer ?
#
loop_
_entity_poly.entity_id
_entity_poly.type
_entity_poly.pdbx_seq_one_letter_code
_entity_poly.pdbx_strand_id
1 'polypeptide(L)'
;MFVLALRSIRRRPGRFLATLLSAFLGAAIIMTFNSMHDTAGQDGVDPVSSETLGTAAGVVGGYGTLLVFFAVASTLTVNVRQRTAELELLRCSGATPAQIKRMVVGEAVAVALVGAALAIGPAMLGGRALLDLFQDSGQVARSVDHSFGPVALLSGVDITLLAAAGAAFLAVRRVTRGRRERAGAKRFLAYAALVTGALGACSTFLFSATDEALMAAPAYGAILLSVGFALLSPRLLKGVLARLPLSGASGWLAVRNLRRRADQLAGILVSLIMFTAVSTATVTMQAVESDAVKASGLVKSVDAKNLETLNLTVVGIIAVFVCVMLVNSLYAATTYRSREFGQQRLAGATPGQVLSVVAAEGVVLTVTGVFFGTVAALAGVVPFTVVRTDAVLPDQFLGVWLAMVAVSAAATLGTSLGTARRVLRTPAVGAVAAAA
;
A
#
# COMPACT_ATOMS: atom_id res chain seq x y z
N MET A 1 -27.30 -2.68 15.23
CA MET A 1 -26.07 -2.09 14.63
C MET A 1 -25.74 -2.69 13.26
N PHE A 2 -25.74 -4.01 13.10
CA PHE A 2 -25.51 -4.65 11.80
C PHE A 2 -26.51 -4.23 10.70
N VAL A 3 -27.80 -4.12 11.02
CA VAL A 3 -28.83 -3.61 10.09
C VAL A 3 -28.57 -2.16 9.64
N LEU A 4 -28.04 -1.31 10.52
CA LEU A 4 -27.65 0.06 10.19
C LEU A 4 -26.43 0.09 9.26
N ALA A 5 -25.46 -0.80 9.49
CA ALA A 5 -24.30 -0.98 8.62
C ALA A 5 -24.71 -1.39 7.19
N LEU A 6 -25.60 -2.38 7.03
CA LEU A 6 -26.08 -2.78 5.70
C LEU A 6 -26.85 -1.67 4.98
N ARG A 7 -27.70 -0.93 5.69
CA ARG A 7 -28.46 0.20 5.11
C ARG A 7 -27.53 1.34 4.67
N SER A 8 -26.45 1.59 5.42
CA SER A 8 -25.41 2.58 5.10
C SER A 8 -24.69 2.22 3.79
N ILE A 9 -24.30 0.96 3.61
CA ILE A 9 -23.65 0.47 2.38
C ILE A 9 -24.56 0.65 1.17
N ARG A 10 -25.83 0.22 1.27
CA ARG A 10 -26.79 0.27 0.15
C ARG A 10 -27.07 1.70 -0.34
N ARG A 11 -27.11 2.69 0.55
CA ARG A 11 -27.44 4.08 0.16
C ARG A 11 -26.26 4.85 -0.42
N ARG A 12 -25.01 4.39 -0.30
CA ARG A 12 -23.81 5.14 -0.70
C ARG A 12 -22.69 4.24 -1.27
N PRO A 13 -22.95 3.50 -2.37
CA PRO A 13 -22.01 2.50 -2.91
C PRO A 13 -20.65 3.12 -3.30
N GLY A 14 -20.65 4.33 -3.85
CA GLY A 14 -19.43 5.01 -4.28
C GLY A 14 -18.42 5.29 -3.14
N ARG A 15 -18.87 5.38 -1.88
CA ARG A 15 -17.96 5.61 -0.74
C ARG A 15 -17.26 4.33 -0.29
N PHE A 16 -17.92 3.18 -0.45
CA PHE A 16 -17.38 1.88 -0.07
C PHE A 16 -16.56 1.23 -1.16
N LEU A 17 -16.67 1.69 -2.41
CA LEU A 17 -15.92 1.17 -3.55
C LEU A 17 -14.41 1.16 -3.31
N ALA A 18 -13.87 2.22 -2.72
CA ALA A 18 -12.44 2.30 -2.40
C ALA A 18 -12.00 1.20 -1.42
N THR A 19 -12.78 0.97 -0.36
CA THR A 19 -12.50 -0.10 0.63
C THR A 19 -12.73 -1.48 0.04
N LEU A 20 -13.78 -1.64 -0.78
CA LEU A 20 -14.07 -2.88 -1.49
C LEU A 20 -12.92 -3.25 -2.43
N LEU A 21 -12.43 -2.31 -3.23
CA LEU A 21 -11.31 -2.51 -4.15
C LEU A 21 -10.03 -2.90 -3.41
N SER A 22 -9.73 -2.24 -2.28
CA SER A 22 -8.58 -2.61 -1.45
C SER A 22 -8.70 -4.01 -0.86
N ALA A 23 -9.89 -4.38 -0.35
CA ALA A 23 -10.13 -5.70 0.20
C ALA A 23 -10.09 -6.78 -0.89
N PHE A 24 -10.71 -6.52 -2.04
CA PHE A 24 -10.72 -7.41 -3.20
C PHE A 24 -9.31 -7.67 -3.74
N LEU A 25 -8.54 -6.63 -4.05
CA LEU A 25 -7.17 -6.81 -4.57
C LEU A 25 -6.25 -7.44 -3.55
N GLY A 26 -6.39 -7.07 -2.27
CA GLY A 26 -5.59 -7.65 -1.19
C GLY A 26 -5.87 -9.14 -1.00
N ALA A 27 -7.15 -9.52 -0.92
CA ALA A 27 -7.56 -10.92 -0.85
C ALA A 27 -7.12 -11.69 -2.10
N ALA A 28 -7.25 -11.12 -3.30
CA ALA A 28 -6.90 -11.78 -4.55
C ALA A 28 -5.42 -12.16 -4.58
N ILE A 29 -4.54 -11.23 -4.18
CA ILE A 29 -3.09 -11.47 -4.13
C ILE A 29 -2.76 -12.51 -3.06
N ILE A 30 -3.27 -12.35 -1.84
CA ILE A 30 -2.99 -13.28 -0.74
C ILE A 30 -3.45 -14.71 -1.09
N MET A 31 -4.67 -14.86 -1.62
CA MET A 31 -5.22 -16.15 -2.02
C MET A 31 -4.42 -16.77 -3.18
N THR A 32 -4.02 -15.96 -4.17
CA THR A 32 -3.20 -16.43 -5.31
C THR A 32 -1.92 -17.07 -4.82
N PHE A 33 -1.16 -16.38 -3.96
CA PHE A 33 0.12 -16.89 -3.45
C PHE A 33 -0.06 -18.03 -2.44
N ASN A 34 -1.04 -17.94 -1.55
CA ASN A 34 -1.29 -19.04 -0.60
C ASN A 34 -1.88 -20.29 -1.26
N SER A 35 -2.45 -20.20 -2.48
CA SER A 35 -2.83 -21.41 -3.24
C SER A 35 -1.62 -22.25 -3.64
N MET A 36 -0.42 -21.67 -3.67
CA MET A 36 0.82 -22.43 -3.85
C MET A 36 1.13 -23.29 -2.61
N HIS A 37 0.77 -22.85 -1.39
CA HIS A 37 0.85 -23.71 -0.19
C HIS A 37 -0.14 -24.88 -0.27
N ASP A 38 -1.36 -24.65 -0.75
CA ASP A 38 -2.35 -25.73 -0.94
C ASP A 38 -1.89 -26.73 -2.01
N THR A 39 -1.26 -26.23 -3.08
CA THR A 39 -0.72 -27.07 -4.16
C THR A 39 0.50 -27.86 -3.66
N ALA A 40 1.40 -27.24 -2.90
CA ALA A 40 2.55 -27.91 -2.28
C ALA A 40 2.16 -29.06 -1.34
N GLY A 41 1.04 -28.89 -0.61
CA GLY A 41 0.55 -29.86 0.38
C GLY A 41 -0.25 -31.04 -0.20
N GLN A 42 -0.36 -31.16 -1.53
CA GLN A 42 -1.09 -32.27 -2.15
C GLN A 42 -0.30 -33.58 -2.12
N ASP A 43 -1.03 -34.69 -1.97
CA ASP A 43 -0.47 -36.03 -2.13
C ASP A 43 0.01 -36.24 -3.56
N GLY A 44 1.26 -36.68 -3.73
CA GLY A 44 1.87 -36.96 -5.04
C GLY A 44 2.74 -35.85 -5.61
N VAL A 45 2.88 -34.72 -4.92
CA VAL A 45 3.84 -33.66 -5.26
C VAL A 45 5.23 -34.07 -4.81
N ASP A 46 6.22 -33.95 -5.68
CA ASP A 46 7.60 -34.27 -5.33
C ASP A 46 8.17 -33.26 -4.29
N PRO A 47 9.14 -33.67 -3.45
CA PRO A 47 9.66 -32.82 -2.39
C PRO A 47 10.23 -31.47 -2.87
N VAL A 48 10.83 -31.42 -4.06
CA VAL A 48 11.46 -30.21 -4.61
C VAL A 48 10.41 -29.20 -5.07
N SER A 49 9.38 -29.68 -5.77
CA SER A 49 8.21 -28.90 -6.16
C SER A 49 7.47 -28.35 -4.94
N SER A 50 7.28 -29.19 -3.91
CA SER A 50 6.64 -28.79 -2.65
C SER A 50 7.44 -27.70 -1.93
N GLU A 51 8.76 -27.87 -1.82
CA GLU A 51 9.64 -26.88 -1.18
C GLU A 51 9.63 -25.54 -1.94
N THR A 52 9.75 -25.58 -3.27
CA THR A 52 9.72 -24.40 -4.13
C THR A 52 8.41 -23.62 -3.96
N LEU A 53 7.28 -24.31 -4.09
CA LEU A 53 5.95 -23.70 -3.95
C LEU A 53 5.73 -23.17 -2.53
N GLY A 54 6.17 -23.90 -1.51
CA GLY A 54 6.09 -23.49 -0.10
C GLY A 54 6.92 -22.25 0.20
N THR A 55 8.16 -22.18 -0.29
CA THR A 55 9.05 -21.03 -0.10
C THR A 55 8.52 -19.81 -0.85
N ALA A 56 8.08 -19.96 -2.09
CA ALA A 56 7.48 -18.88 -2.85
C ALA A 56 6.20 -18.35 -2.18
N ALA A 57 5.32 -19.24 -1.71
CA ALA A 57 4.10 -18.88 -0.99
C ALA A 57 4.42 -18.15 0.33
N GLY A 58 5.37 -18.65 1.11
CA GLY A 58 5.72 -18.10 2.42
C GLY A 58 6.38 -16.73 2.33
N VAL A 59 7.32 -16.56 1.40
CA VAL A 59 8.02 -15.28 1.18
C VAL A 59 7.01 -14.24 0.71
N VAL A 60 6.23 -14.51 -0.34
CA VAL A 60 5.29 -13.52 -0.90
C VAL A 60 4.06 -13.30 -0.02
N GLY A 61 3.50 -14.38 0.54
CA GLY A 61 2.36 -14.32 1.45
C GLY A 61 2.68 -13.53 2.72
N GLY A 62 3.88 -13.69 3.27
CA GLY A 62 4.29 -13.03 4.51
C GLY A 62 4.39 -11.50 4.37
N TYR A 63 5.19 -10.99 3.43
CA TYR A 63 5.28 -9.53 3.26
C TYR A 63 4.06 -8.95 2.54
N GLY A 64 3.40 -9.72 1.65
CA GLY A 64 2.14 -9.34 1.00
C GLY A 64 1.03 -9.05 2.01
N THR A 65 0.95 -9.86 3.08
CA THR A 65 0.03 -9.63 4.20
C THR A 65 0.21 -8.25 4.84
N LEU A 66 1.45 -7.84 5.08
CA LEU A 66 1.76 -6.52 5.62
C LEU A 66 1.32 -5.41 4.66
N LEU A 67 1.62 -5.54 3.36
CA LEU A 67 1.22 -4.55 2.35
C LEU A 67 -0.29 -4.40 2.26
N VAL A 68 -1.01 -5.53 2.23
CA VAL A 68 -2.48 -5.53 2.21
C VAL A 68 -3.04 -4.87 3.47
N PHE A 69 -2.50 -5.22 4.65
CA PHE A 69 -2.91 -4.60 5.90
C PHE A 69 -2.77 -3.06 5.85
N PHE A 70 -1.62 -2.55 5.43
CA PHE A 70 -1.38 -1.11 5.37
C PHE A 70 -2.21 -0.40 4.29
N ALA A 71 -2.39 -1.03 3.12
CA ALA A 71 -3.23 -0.51 2.04
C ALA A 71 -4.71 -0.41 2.45
N VAL A 72 -5.24 -1.45 3.11
CA VAL A 72 -6.59 -1.45 3.65
C VAL A 72 -6.70 -0.41 4.78
N ALA A 73 -5.69 -0.32 5.65
CA ALA A 73 -5.67 0.63 6.76
C ALA A 73 -5.60 2.10 6.34
N SER A 74 -4.82 2.42 5.30
CA SER A 74 -4.75 3.77 4.75
C SER A 74 -6.10 4.20 4.19
N THR A 75 -6.75 3.32 3.43
CA THR A 75 -8.06 3.55 2.81
C THR A 75 -9.18 3.69 3.84
N LEU A 76 -9.28 2.77 4.81
CA LEU A 76 -10.26 2.85 5.89
C LEU A 76 -10.08 4.08 6.78
N THR A 77 -8.83 4.48 7.04
CA THR A 77 -8.55 5.72 7.78
C THR A 77 -9.17 6.93 7.06
N VAL A 78 -9.01 7.01 5.74
CA VAL A 78 -9.55 8.09 4.92
C VAL A 78 -11.08 8.08 4.98
N ASN A 79 -11.72 6.92 4.78
CA ASN A 79 -13.17 6.78 4.80
C ASN A 79 -13.82 7.08 6.17
N VAL A 80 -13.24 6.58 7.27
CA VAL A 80 -13.79 6.85 8.62
C VAL A 80 -13.65 8.32 8.98
N ARG A 81 -12.53 8.95 8.63
CA ARG A 81 -12.34 10.39 8.89
C ARG A 81 -13.35 11.26 8.15
N GLN A 82 -13.74 10.88 6.94
CA GLN A 82 -14.75 11.60 6.18
C GLN A 82 -16.13 11.58 6.86
N ARG A 83 -16.40 10.57 7.67
CA ARG A 83 -17.67 10.43 8.42
C ARG A 83 -17.61 11.02 9.82
N THR A 84 -16.55 11.73 10.18
CA THR A 84 -16.41 12.27 11.54
C THR A 84 -17.60 13.14 11.94
N ALA A 85 -18.10 14.00 11.04
CA ALA A 85 -19.29 14.82 11.31
C ALA A 85 -20.57 13.98 11.50
N GLU A 86 -20.77 12.93 10.69
CA GLU A 86 -21.91 12.00 10.86
C GLU A 86 -21.81 11.23 12.19
N LEU A 87 -20.60 10.78 12.53
CA LEU A 87 -20.33 10.11 13.80
C LEU A 87 -20.51 11.06 14.99
N GLU A 88 -20.16 12.33 14.85
CA GLU A 88 -20.40 13.36 15.86
C GLU A 88 -21.89 13.65 16.03
N LEU A 89 -22.67 13.73 14.94
CA LEU A 89 -24.13 13.86 15.01
C LEU A 89 -24.79 12.65 15.71
N LEU A 90 -24.31 11.44 15.44
CA LEU A 90 -24.75 10.23 16.15
C LEU A 90 -24.39 10.30 17.65
N ARG A 91 -23.23 10.86 18.00
CA ARG A 91 -22.84 11.06 19.41
C ARG A 91 -23.71 12.10 20.09
N CYS A 92 -24.02 13.20 19.41
CA CYS A 92 -24.90 14.25 19.94
C CYS A 92 -26.33 13.73 20.16
N SER A 93 -26.78 12.75 19.37
CA SER A 93 -28.07 12.06 19.56
C SER A 93 -28.02 10.89 20.55
N GLY A 94 -26.91 10.71 21.29
CA GLY A 94 -26.80 9.75 22.39
C GLY A 94 -26.09 8.43 22.06
N ALA A 95 -25.54 8.25 20.85
CA ALA A 95 -24.81 7.02 20.52
C ALA A 95 -23.49 6.90 21.31
N THR A 96 -23.27 5.75 21.93
CA THR A 96 -22.05 5.49 22.70
C THR A 96 -20.85 5.19 21.78
N PRO A 97 -19.60 5.46 22.22
CA PRO A 97 -18.39 5.13 21.44
C PRO A 97 -18.29 3.65 21.07
N ALA A 98 -18.82 2.75 21.91
CA ALA A 98 -18.87 1.32 21.64
C ALA A 98 -19.85 0.97 20.50
N GLN A 99 -21.01 1.63 20.45
CA GLN A 99 -21.98 1.45 19.36
C GLN A 99 -21.40 1.93 18.03
N ILE A 100 -20.73 3.08 18.02
CA ILE A 100 -20.05 3.61 16.82
C ILE A 100 -18.93 2.68 16.37
N LYS A 101 -18.10 2.18 17.29
CA LYS A 101 -17.05 1.21 16.98
C LYS A 101 -17.64 -0.05 16.35
N ARG A 102 -18.67 -0.66 16.95
CA ARG A 102 -19.31 -1.88 16.43
C ARG A 102 -19.95 -1.64 15.07
N MET A 103 -20.55 -0.46 14.84
CA MET A 103 -21.13 -0.10 13.55
C MET A 103 -20.07 -0.03 12.44
N VAL A 104 -19.02 0.75 12.64
CA VAL A 104 -17.98 0.96 11.61
C VAL A 104 -17.16 -0.31 11.36
N VAL A 105 -16.84 -1.07 12.41
CA VAL A 105 -16.18 -2.39 12.23
C VAL A 105 -17.12 -3.34 11.49
N GLY A 106 -18.41 -3.35 11.79
CA GLY A 106 -19.39 -4.17 11.07
C GLY A 106 -19.51 -3.80 9.58
N GLU A 107 -19.48 -2.52 9.23
CA GLU A 107 -19.43 -2.08 7.83
C GLU A 107 -18.14 -2.54 7.14
N ALA A 108 -16.99 -2.36 7.79
CA ALA A 108 -15.70 -2.76 7.25
C ALA A 108 -15.61 -4.27 7.01
N VAL A 109 -16.08 -5.07 7.98
CA VAL A 109 -16.17 -6.52 7.89
C VAL A 109 -17.10 -6.95 6.76
N ALA A 110 -18.29 -6.35 6.65
CA ALA A 110 -19.22 -6.69 5.57
C ALA A 110 -18.62 -6.41 4.18
N VAL A 111 -17.96 -5.26 4.01
CA VAL A 111 -17.29 -4.91 2.74
C VAL A 111 -16.08 -5.82 2.48
N ALA A 112 -15.31 -6.17 3.52
CA ALA A 112 -14.18 -7.07 3.42
C ALA A 112 -14.60 -8.48 2.99
N LEU A 113 -15.69 -9.01 3.55
CA LEU A 113 -16.24 -10.31 3.15
C LEU A 113 -16.71 -10.32 1.70
N VAL A 114 -17.38 -9.26 1.25
CA VAL A 114 -17.77 -9.13 -0.17
C VAL A 114 -16.52 -9.04 -1.05
N GLY A 115 -15.52 -8.26 -0.65
CA GLY A 115 -14.25 -8.15 -1.38
C GLY A 115 -13.52 -9.48 -1.49
N ALA A 116 -13.41 -10.22 -0.38
CA ALA A 116 -12.78 -11.54 -0.34
C ALA A 116 -13.55 -12.57 -1.17
N ALA A 117 -14.89 -12.57 -1.12
CA ALA A 117 -15.71 -13.45 -1.94
C ALA A 117 -15.53 -13.18 -3.45
N LEU A 118 -15.53 -11.89 -3.83
CA LEU A 118 -15.26 -11.49 -5.23
C LEU A 118 -13.84 -11.85 -5.68
N ALA A 119 -12.89 -11.91 -4.75
CA ALA A 119 -11.49 -12.20 -5.03
C ALA A 119 -11.23 -13.68 -5.36
N ILE A 120 -12.09 -14.61 -4.95
CA ILE A 120 -11.88 -16.06 -5.14
C ILE A 120 -11.67 -16.39 -6.62
N GLY A 121 -12.54 -15.93 -7.51
CA GLY A 121 -12.45 -16.21 -8.95
C GLY A 121 -11.12 -15.75 -9.57
N PRO A 122 -10.77 -14.45 -9.46
CA PRO A 122 -9.49 -13.95 -9.92
C PRO A 122 -8.28 -14.61 -9.24
N ALA A 123 -8.39 -15.00 -7.96
CA ALA A 123 -7.32 -15.67 -7.24
C ALA A 123 -7.09 -17.11 -7.73
N MET A 124 -8.16 -17.84 -8.08
CA MET A 124 -8.03 -19.17 -8.69
C MET A 124 -7.34 -19.08 -10.06
N LEU A 125 -7.74 -18.10 -10.88
CA LEU A 125 -7.10 -17.87 -12.19
C LEU A 125 -5.64 -17.42 -12.03
N GLY A 126 -5.37 -16.51 -11.09
CA GLY A 126 -4.03 -16.05 -10.77
C GLY A 126 -3.14 -17.16 -10.23
N GLY A 127 -3.69 -18.05 -9.37
CA GLY A 127 -2.97 -19.20 -8.82
C GLY A 127 -2.60 -20.22 -9.89
N ARG A 128 -3.52 -20.52 -10.82
CA ARG A 128 -3.23 -21.36 -11.99
C ARG A 128 -2.16 -20.76 -12.86
N ALA A 129 -2.31 -19.50 -13.26
CA ALA A 129 -1.31 -18.81 -14.07
C ALA A 129 0.06 -18.75 -13.38
N LEU A 130 0.09 -18.61 -12.05
CA LEU A 130 1.33 -18.63 -11.29
C LEU A 130 1.96 -20.03 -11.26
N LEU A 131 1.17 -21.09 -11.10
CA LEU A 131 1.66 -22.47 -11.19
C LEU A 131 2.18 -22.78 -12.59
N ASP A 132 1.48 -22.36 -13.64
CA ASP A 132 1.92 -22.52 -15.03
C ASP A 132 3.28 -21.85 -15.23
N LEU A 133 3.52 -20.69 -14.63
CA LEU A 133 4.84 -20.04 -14.64
C LEU A 133 5.90 -20.85 -13.87
N PHE A 134 5.56 -21.48 -12.75
CA PHE A 134 6.47 -22.38 -12.03
C PHE A 134 6.80 -23.65 -12.84
N GLN A 135 5.86 -24.15 -13.62
CA GLN A 135 6.05 -25.32 -14.47
C GLN A 135 6.80 -25.01 -15.77
N ASP A 136 6.45 -23.91 -16.43
CA ASP A 136 7.16 -23.38 -17.60
C ASP A 136 8.61 -23.07 -17.26
N SER A 137 8.86 -22.73 -15.98
CA SER A 137 10.19 -22.47 -15.47
C SER A 137 11.03 -23.69 -15.11
N GLY A 138 10.46 -24.88 -15.14
CA GLY A 138 11.13 -26.12 -14.73
C GLY A 138 11.32 -26.25 -13.22
N GLN A 139 10.78 -25.33 -12.42
CA GLN A 139 10.88 -25.37 -10.95
C GLN A 139 9.90 -26.36 -10.33
N VAL A 140 8.79 -26.63 -11.02
CA VAL A 140 7.74 -27.54 -10.58
C VAL A 140 7.42 -28.52 -11.69
N ALA A 141 7.20 -29.79 -11.32
CA ALA A 141 6.84 -30.82 -12.29
C ALA A 141 5.50 -30.52 -12.97
N ARG A 142 5.41 -30.78 -14.28
CA ARG A 142 4.18 -30.63 -15.10
C ARG A 142 3.02 -31.51 -14.65
N SER A 143 3.30 -32.54 -13.85
CA SER A 143 2.29 -33.45 -13.30
C SER A 143 1.57 -32.89 -12.07
N VAL A 144 2.01 -31.74 -11.53
CA VAL A 144 1.40 -31.10 -10.37
C VAL A 144 0.22 -30.25 -10.82
N ASP A 145 -1.00 -30.63 -10.45
CA ASP A 145 -2.19 -29.86 -10.76
C ASP A 145 -2.43 -28.73 -9.76
N HIS A 146 -3.02 -27.62 -10.22
CA HIS A 146 -3.34 -26.49 -9.33
C HIS A 146 -4.44 -26.85 -8.33
N SER A 147 -4.13 -26.64 -7.05
CA SER A 147 -5.08 -26.78 -5.94
C SER A 147 -5.45 -25.42 -5.37
N PHE A 148 -6.75 -25.14 -5.27
CA PHE A 148 -7.25 -24.03 -4.47
C PHE A 148 -7.92 -24.58 -3.22
N GLY A 149 -7.14 -24.65 -2.14
CA GLY A 149 -7.53 -25.33 -0.92
C GLY A 149 -7.90 -24.39 0.23
N PRO A 150 -8.00 -24.96 1.45
CA PRO A 150 -8.36 -24.21 2.65
C PRO A 150 -7.33 -23.14 3.03
N VAL A 151 -6.04 -23.34 2.76
CA VAL A 151 -5.00 -22.38 3.15
C VAL A 151 -5.16 -21.09 2.38
N ALA A 152 -5.35 -21.15 1.05
CA ALA A 152 -5.63 -19.99 0.22
C ALA A 152 -6.89 -19.26 0.69
N LEU A 153 -8.00 -19.99 0.84
CA LEU A 153 -9.28 -19.41 1.19
C LEU A 153 -9.25 -18.75 2.57
N LEU A 154 -8.77 -19.47 3.60
CA LEU A 154 -8.73 -18.99 4.98
C LEU A 154 -7.74 -17.84 5.12
N SER A 155 -6.53 -17.94 4.58
CA SER A 155 -5.54 -16.85 4.65
C SER A 155 -6.07 -15.56 4.02
N GLY A 156 -6.68 -15.65 2.82
CA GLY A 156 -7.27 -14.50 2.15
C GLY A 156 -8.41 -13.85 2.93
N VAL A 157 -9.34 -14.66 3.45
CA VAL A 157 -10.48 -14.17 4.24
C VAL A 157 -10.00 -13.61 5.58
N ASP A 158 -9.19 -14.35 6.33
CA ASP A 158 -8.74 -13.99 7.67
C ASP A 158 -7.86 -12.75 7.64
N ILE A 159 -6.86 -12.69 6.76
CA ILE A 159 -5.97 -11.52 6.66
C ILE A 159 -6.77 -10.27 6.26
N THR A 160 -7.65 -10.38 5.27
CA THR A 160 -8.47 -9.25 4.82
C THR A 160 -9.43 -8.78 5.92
N LEU A 161 -10.03 -9.71 6.65
CA LEU A 161 -10.94 -9.43 7.75
C LEU A 161 -10.22 -8.78 8.93
N LEU A 162 -9.06 -9.33 9.34
CA LEU A 162 -8.21 -8.79 10.39
C LEU A 162 -7.69 -7.39 10.02
N ALA A 163 -7.27 -7.20 8.77
CA ALA A 163 -6.86 -5.90 8.24
C ALA A 163 -8.01 -4.89 8.28
N ALA A 164 -9.18 -5.24 7.76
CA ALA A 164 -10.32 -4.34 7.71
C ALA A 164 -10.86 -4.01 9.11
N ALA A 165 -11.01 -5.01 9.99
CA ALA A 165 -11.49 -4.83 11.35
C ALA A 165 -10.48 -4.05 12.22
N GLY A 166 -9.19 -4.39 12.11
CA GLY A 166 -8.10 -3.69 12.79
C GLY A 166 -7.99 -2.23 12.35
N ALA A 167 -8.01 -1.98 11.04
CA ALA A 167 -8.03 -0.64 10.46
C ALA A 167 -9.25 0.18 10.90
N ALA A 168 -10.46 -0.40 10.81
CA ALA A 168 -11.70 0.24 11.24
C ALA A 168 -11.66 0.59 12.74
N PHE A 169 -11.21 -0.36 13.56
CA PHE A 169 -11.06 -0.15 14.99
C PHE A 169 -10.10 0.98 15.28
N LEU A 170 -8.90 0.97 14.68
CA LEU A 170 -7.91 2.02 14.86
C LEU A 170 -8.46 3.37 14.37
N ALA A 171 -9.16 3.41 13.25
CA ALA A 171 -9.73 4.63 12.70
C ALA A 171 -10.81 5.25 13.60
N VAL A 172 -11.74 4.46 14.15
CA VAL A 172 -12.75 4.96 15.11
C VAL A 172 -12.12 5.32 16.45
N ARG A 173 -11.19 4.49 16.93
CA ARG A 173 -10.48 4.75 18.18
C ARG A 173 -9.77 6.11 18.10
N ARG A 174 -9.19 6.48 16.94
CA ARG A 174 -8.56 7.80 16.70
C ARG A 174 -9.52 8.98 16.91
N VAL A 175 -10.79 8.85 16.48
CA VAL A 175 -11.80 9.92 16.61
C VAL A 175 -12.36 10.05 18.02
N THR A 176 -12.35 8.95 18.80
CA THR A 176 -13.11 8.87 20.07
C THR A 176 -12.34 9.17 21.37
N ARG A 177 -11.00 9.19 21.41
CA ARG A 177 -10.23 9.64 22.61
C ARG A 177 -9.36 10.88 22.33
N GLY A 178 -9.15 11.69 23.37
CA GLY A 178 -8.47 12.99 23.32
C GLY A 178 -7.08 13.01 22.69
N ARG A 179 -6.70 14.16 22.13
CA ARG A 179 -5.49 14.39 21.30
C ARG A 179 -4.16 14.32 22.06
N ARG A 180 -4.12 14.53 23.39
CA ARG A 180 -2.86 14.75 24.15
C ARG A 180 -2.10 13.47 24.52
N GLU A 181 -2.73 12.43 25.05
CA GLU A 181 -2.05 11.19 25.49
C GLU A 181 -1.47 10.34 24.34
N ARG A 182 -2.02 10.47 23.13
CA ARG A 182 -1.70 9.59 21.99
C ARG A 182 -0.49 9.98 21.17
N ALA A 183 -0.02 11.22 21.32
CA ALA A 183 1.18 11.66 20.64
C ALA A 183 2.40 10.82 21.06
N GLY A 184 2.41 10.29 22.29
CA GLY A 184 3.45 9.40 22.82
C GLY A 184 3.38 7.98 22.25
N ALA A 185 2.23 7.30 22.39
CA ALA A 185 2.08 5.92 21.91
C ALA A 185 2.29 5.76 20.39
N LYS A 186 1.83 6.73 19.58
CA LYS A 186 2.08 6.71 18.13
C LYS A 186 3.57 6.92 17.81
N ARG A 187 4.27 7.76 18.57
CA ARG A 187 5.72 7.93 18.44
C ARG A 187 6.43 6.62 18.77
N PHE A 188 6.08 6.01 19.90
CA PHE A 188 6.65 4.74 20.30
C PHE A 188 6.50 3.68 19.21
N LEU A 189 5.27 3.47 18.69
CA LEU A 189 5.04 2.51 17.61
C LEU A 189 5.83 2.85 16.34
N ALA A 190 5.93 4.14 15.99
CA ALA A 190 6.63 4.57 14.80
C ALA A 190 8.16 4.37 14.93
N TYR A 191 8.74 4.68 16.10
CA TYR A 191 10.13 4.40 16.39
C TYR A 191 10.40 2.90 16.52
N ALA A 192 9.49 2.13 17.12
CA ALA A 192 9.59 0.68 17.17
C ALA A 192 9.59 0.06 15.76
N ALA A 193 8.71 0.52 14.86
CA ALA A 193 8.71 0.10 13.45
C ALA A 193 10.01 0.49 12.72
N LEU A 194 10.55 1.69 12.98
CA LEU A 194 11.84 2.10 12.41
C LEU A 194 13.01 1.25 12.93
N VAL A 195 13.06 0.99 14.23
CA VAL A 195 14.12 0.19 14.86
C VAL A 195 14.03 -1.26 14.39
N THR A 196 12.84 -1.87 14.43
CA THR A 196 12.64 -3.24 13.94
C THR A 196 12.90 -3.36 12.45
N GLY A 197 12.52 -2.37 11.65
CA GLY A 197 12.83 -2.34 10.22
C GLY A 197 14.33 -2.18 9.93
N ALA A 198 15.03 -1.32 10.67
CA ALA A 198 16.47 -1.18 10.57
C ALA A 198 17.19 -2.46 11.01
N LEU A 199 16.75 -3.08 12.10
CA LEU A 199 17.28 -4.36 12.55
C LEU A 199 17.01 -5.48 11.54
N GLY A 200 15.82 -5.52 10.94
CA GLY A 200 15.48 -6.46 9.86
C GLY A 200 16.38 -6.28 8.64
N ALA A 201 16.63 -5.05 8.22
CA ALA A 201 17.57 -4.76 7.14
C ALA A 201 19.02 -5.12 7.50
N CYS A 202 19.48 -4.82 8.72
CA CYS A 202 20.81 -5.20 9.18
C CYS A 202 20.96 -6.71 9.41
N SER A 203 19.86 -7.43 9.68
CA SER A 203 19.91 -8.88 9.86
C SER A 203 20.35 -9.62 8.60
N THR A 204 20.31 -8.97 7.44
CA THR A 204 20.91 -9.45 6.18
C THR A 204 22.38 -9.84 6.34
N PHE A 205 23.15 -9.16 7.20
CA PHE A 205 24.56 -9.48 7.45
C PHE A 205 24.77 -10.79 8.24
N LEU A 206 23.70 -11.42 8.74
CA LEU A 206 23.77 -12.74 9.38
C LEU A 206 23.68 -13.89 8.37
N PHE A 207 23.28 -13.62 7.13
CA PHE A 207 23.11 -14.62 6.09
C PHE A 207 24.35 -14.70 5.19
N SER A 208 24.59 -15.88 4.64
CA SER A 208 25.62 -16.09 3.63
C SER A 208 25.14 -15.56 2.28
N ALA A 209 26.08 -15.16 1.42
CA ALA A 209 25.76 -14.68 0.08
C ALA A 209 24.92 -15.70 -0.72
N THR A 210 25.06 -17.00 -0.46
CA THR A 210 24.37 -18.10 -1.15
C THR A 210 23.02 -18.49 -0.56
N ASP A 211 22.60 -17.91 0.57
CA ASP A 211 21.35 -18.31 1.23
C ASP A 211 20.12 -17.83 0.44
N GLU A 212 19.18 -18.73 0.19
CA GLU A 212 17.90 -18.42 -0.46
C GLU A 212 17.07 -17.38 0.32
N ALA A 213 17.26 -17.34 1.65
CA ALA A 213 16.58 -16.40 2.54
C ALA A 213 17.16 -14.97 2.49
N LEU A 214 18.26 -14.73 1.79
CA LEU A 214 18.98 -13.44 1.78
C LEU A 214 18.10 -12.27 1.34
N MET A 215 17.16 -12.48 0.40
CA MET A 215 16.25 -11.44 -0.08
C MET A 215 15.12 -11.11 0.91
N ALA A 216 14.76 -12.04 1.80
CA ALA A 216 13.60 -11.89 2.67
C ALA A 216 13.82 -10.81 3.75
N ALA A 217 14.94 -10.89 4.48
CA ALA A 217 15.29 -9.97 5.55
C ALA A 217 15.27 -8.47 5.13
N PRO A 218 15.95 -8.06 4.04
CA PRO A 218 15.95 -6.67 3.60
C PRO A 218 14.59 -6.22 3.05
N ALA A 219 13.80 -7.11 2.46
CA ALA A 219 12.42 -6.80 2.02
C ALA A 219 11.50 -6.50 3.20
N TYR A 220 11.49 -7.35 4.25
CA TYR A 220 10.74 -7.09 5.48
C TYR A 220 11.22 -5.82 6.20
N GLY A 221 12.54 -5.61 6.24
CA GLY A 221 13.17 -4.42 6.79
C GLY A 221 12.71 -3.13 6.10
N ALA A 222 12.77 -3.10 4.77
CA ALA A 222 12.31 -1.96 3.96
C ALA A 222 10.82 -1.66 4.16
N ILE A 223 9.98 -2.70 4.30
CA ILE A 223 8.54 -2.54 4.57
C ILE A 223 8.31 -1.92 5.95
N LEU A 224 8.94 -2.44 7.00
CA LEU A 224 8.80 -1.93 8.36
C LEU A 224 9.34 -0.49 8.49
N LEU A 225 10.45 -0.17 7.83
CA LEU A 225 10.97 1.20 7.75
C LEU A 225 9.99 2.14 7.07
N SER A 226 9.41 1.70 5.96
CA SER A 226 8.38 2.46 5.24
C SER A 226 7.18 2.75 6.13
N VAL A 227 6.74 1.75 6.90
CA VAL A 227 5.66 1.89 7.89
C VAL A 227 6.04 2.88 8.98
N GLY A 228 7.27 2.82 9.48
CA GLY A 228 7.82 3.76 10.46
C GLY A 228 7.76 5.21 9.94
N PHE A 229 8.34 5.48 8.77
CA PHE A 229 8.27 6.79 8.12
C PHE A 229 6.84 7.23 7.84
N ALA A 230 5.99 6.32 7.39
CA ALA A 230 4.58 6.56 7.14
C ALA A 230 3.81 6.97 8.41
N LEU A 231 4.11 6.37 9.57
CA LEU A 231 3.53 6.77 10.86
C LEU A 231 4.06 8.14 11.34
N LEU A 232 5.32 8.45 11.08
CA LEU A 232 5.94 9.76 11.32
C LEU A 232 5.57 10.83 10.28
N SER A 233 4.93 10.46 9.17
CA SER A 233 4.67 11.33 8.02
C SER A 233 4.05 12.70 8.33
N PRO A 234 3.12 12.90 9.30
CA PRO A 234 2.61 14.24 9.57
C PRO A 234 3.69 15.19 10.13
N ARG A 235 4.66 14.66 10.88
CA ARG A 235 5.79 15.46 11.40
C ARG A 235 6.80 15.72 10.31
N LEU A 236 7.14 14.70 9.55
CA LEU A 236 8.07 14.80 8.43
C LEU A 236 7.58 15.83 7.42
N LEU A 237 6.30 15.75 7.03
CA LEU A 237 5.68 16.71 6.13
C LEU A 237 5.68 18.12 6.73
N LYS A 238 5.34 18.30 8.02
CA LYS A 238 5.42 19.63 8.67
C LYS A 238 6.85 20.17 8.70
N GLY A 239 7.85 19.32 8.92
CA GLY A 239 9.27 19.69 8.93
C GLY A 239 9.80 20.07 7.55
N VAL A 240 9.35 19.38 6.49
CA VAL A 240 9.65 19.72 5.09
C VAL A 240 8.98 21.06 4.73
N LEU A 241 7.68 21.20 5.04
CA LEU A 241 6.92 22.42 4.80
C LEU A 241 7.41 23.64 5.59
N ALA A 242 8.14 23.43 6.69
CA ALA A 242 8.78 24.51 7.45
C ALA A 242 9.96 25.14 6.70
N ARG A 243 10.59 24.37 5.81
CA ARG A 243 11.82 24.75 5.09
C ARG A 243 11.61 25.05 3.62
N LEU A 244 10.42 24.83 3.06
CA LEU A 244 10.12 25.11 1.64
C LEU A 244 9.68 26.57 1.44
N PRO A 245 10.48 27.43 0.79
CA PRO A 245 10.07 28.79 0.42
C PRO A 245 9.32 28.74 -0.93
N LEU A 246 8.14 28.14 -0.98
CA LEU A 246 7.33 28.17 -2.21
C LEU A 246 6.80 29.59 -2.43
N SER A 247 7.24 30.22 -3.52
CA SER A 247 6.81 31.56 -3.94
C SER A 247 5.48 31.51 -4.71
N GLY A 248 4.79 32.66 -4.75
CA GLY A 248 3.51 32.83 -5.44
C GLY A 248 2.27 32.42 -4.63
N ALA A 249 1.11 32.95 -5.02
CA ALA A 249 -0.16 32.74 -4.30
C ALA A 249 -0.57 31.26 -4.23
N SER A 250 -0.37 30.50 -5.32
CA SER A 250 -0.67 29.06 -5.38
C SER A 250 0.24 28.24 -4.46
N GLY A 251 1.54 28.57 -4.43
CA GLY A 251 2.53 27.89 -3.57
C GLY A 251 2.28 28.17 -2.09
N TRP A 252 1.99 29.42 -1.74
CA TRP A 252 1.64 29.80 -0.36
C TRP A 252 0.36 29.11 0.12
N LEU A 253 -0.69 29.09 -0.72
CA LEU A 253 -1.95 28.40 -0.40
C LEU A 253 -1.74 26.89 -0.26
N ALA A 254 -0.95 26.27 -1.14
CA ALA A 254 -0.61 24.86 -1.06
C ALA A 254 0.10 24.53 0.25
N VAL A 255 1.17 25.26 0.64
CA VAL A 255 1.87 25.04 1.91
C VAL A 255 0.93 25.19 3.10
N ARG A 256 0.08 26.22 3.10
CA ARG A 256 -0.89 26.46 4.17
C ARG A 256 -1.91 25.33 4.28
N ASN A 257 -2.44 24.86 3.16
CA ASN A 257 -3.37 23.73 3.10
C ASN A 257 -2.71 22.44 3.59
N LEU A 258 -1.52 22.12 3.08
CA LEU A 258 -0.76 20.93 3.48
C LEU A 258 -0.45 20.94 4.98
N ARG A 259 -0.07 22.08 5.58
CA ARG A 259 0.18 22.19 7.03
C ARG A 259 -1.07 21.92 7.85
N ARG A 260 -2.23 22.47 7.45
CA ARG A 260 -3.52 22.24 8.12
C ARG A 260 -4.00 20.79 7.96
N ARG A 261 -3.70 20.17 6.81
CA ARG A 261 -4.15 18.82 6.43
C ARG A 261 -3.08 17.74 6.61
N ALA A 262 -1.92 18.03 7.20
CA ALA A 262 -0.81 17.08 7.29
C ALA A 262 -1.22 15.74 7.92
N ASP A 263 -2.09 15.79 8.93
CA ASP A 263 -2.62 14.57 9.55
C ASP A 263 -3.56 13.79 8.63
N GLN A 264 -4.26 14.45 7.70
CA GLN A 264 -5.15 13.84 6.70
C GLN A 264 -4.36 13.20 5.55
N LEU A 265 -3.31 13.89 5.11
CA LEU A 265 -2.44 13.45 4.01
C LEU A 265 -1.53 12.29 4.37
N ALA A 266 -1.41 11.97 5.66
CA ALA A 266 -0.66 10.83 6.16
C ALA A 266 -1.04 9.51 5.47
N GLY A 267 -2.34 9.28 5.19
CA GLY A 267 -2.78 8.06 4.50
C GLY A 267 -2.26 7.95 3.07
N ILE A 268 -2.16 9.08 2.36
CA ILE A 268 -1.59 9.15 1.01
C ILE A 268 -0.09 8.92 1.06
N LEU A 269 0.59 9.57 2.01
CA LEU A 269 2.03 9.40 2.20
C LEU A 269 2.39 7.97 2.58
N VAL A 270 1.56 7.24 3.34
CA VAL A 270 1.78 5.81 3.61
C VAL A 270 1.87 5.03 2.30
N SER A 271 0.86 5.15 1.46
CA SER A 271 0.78 4.42 0.19
C SER A 271 1.91 4.81 -0.76
N LEU A 272 2.29 6.08 -0.80
CA LEU A 272 3.37 6.59 -1.65
C LEU A 272 4.77 6.14 -1.18
N ILE A 273 5.03 6.22 0.13
CA ILE A 273 6.30 5.74 0.74
C ILE A 273 6.43 4.25 0.50
N MET A 274 5.36 3.47 0.77
CA MET A 274 5.36 2.02 0.55
C MET A 274 5.55 1.67 -0.92
N PHE A 275 4.86 2.35 -1.84
CA PHE A 275 5.02 2.11 -3.27
C PHE A 275 6.46 2.33 -3.71
N THR A 276 7.03 3.48 -3.36
CA THR A 276 8.39 3.84 -3.76
C THR A 276 9.40 2.88 -3.11
N ALA A 277 9.26 2.62 -1.81
CA ALA A 277 10.21 1.81 -1.07
C ALA A 277 10.23 0.36 -1.54
N VAL A 278 9.05 -0.27 -1.56
CA VAL A 278 8.91 -1.69 -1.91
C VAL A 278 9.30 -1.90 -3.35
N SER A 279 8.71 -1.15 -4.29
CA SER A 279 8.97 -1.36 -5.72
C SER A 279 10.44 -1.07 -6.08
N THR A 280 11.04 -0.01 -5.52
CA THR A 280 12.47 0.26 -5.77
C THR A 280 13.33 -0.82 -5.16
N ALA A 281 13.08 -1.21 -3.90
CA ALA A 281 13.88 -2.23 -3.22
C ALA A 281 13.79 -3.58 -3.94
N THR A 282 12.59 -4.08 -4.21
CA THR A 282 12.41 -5.41 -4.78
C THR A 282 12.91 -5.50 -6.21
N VAL A 283 12.66 -4.49 -7.06
CA VAL A 283 13.14 -4.50 -8.45
C VAL A 283 14.67 -4.38 -8.50
N THR A 284 15.28 -3.54 -7.65
CA THR A 284 16.75 -3.41 -7.63
C THR A 284 17.42 -4.66 -7.07
N MET A 285 16.90 -5.27 -6.01
CA MET A 285 17.44 -6.53 -5.48
C MET A 285 17.36 -7.64 -6.52
N GLN A 286 16.26 -7.72 -7.29
CA GLN A 286 16.15 -8.69 -8.39
C GLN A 286 17.14 -8.42 -9.51
N ALA A 287 17.34 -7.16 -9.88
CA ALA A 287 18.27 -6.81 -10.95
C ALA A 287 19.73 -7.10 -10.55
N VAL A 288 20.08 -6.87 -9.27
CA VAL A 288 21.36 -7.28 -8.67
C VAL A 288 21.53 -8.79 -8.68
N GLU A 289 20.50 -9.53 -8.25
CA GLU A 289 20.50 -10.99 -8.26
C GLU A 289 20.74 -11.53 -9.68
N SER A 290 20.02 -10.98 -10.66
CA SER A 290 20.15 -11.32 -12.07
C SER A 290 21.55 -11.11 -12.64
N ASP A 291 22.23 -10.05 -12.21
CA ASP A 291 23.57 -9.70 -12.66
C ASP A 291 24.66 -10.48 -11.92
N ALA A 292 24.51 -10.73 -10.62
CA ALA A 292 25.40 -11.60 -9.85
C ALA A 292 25.46 -13.00 -10.48
N VAL A 293 24.30 -13.54 -10.89
CA VAL A 293 24.24 -14.82 -11.61
C VAL A 293 24.96 -14.75 -12.96
N LYS A 294 24.82 -13.66 -13.73
CA LYS A 294 25.55 -13.51 -15.01
C LYS A 294 27.07 -13.41 -14.80
N ALA A 295 27.50 -12.68 -13.78
CA ALA A 295 28.92 -12.46 -13.48
C ALA A 295 29.65 -13.74 -13.04
N SER A 296 28.93 -14.71 -12.47
CA SER A 296 29.49 -16.02 -12.10
C SER A 296 30.00 -16.86 -13.28
N GLY A 297 29.78 -16.43 -14.53
CA GLY A 297 30.27 -17.12 -15.73
C GLY A 297 29.56 -18.45 -16.04
N LEU A 298 28.64 -18.88 -15.18
CA LEU A 298 27.74 -19.99 -15.44
C LEU A 298 26.82 -19.60 -16.58
N VAL A 299 26.78 -20.41 -17.65
CA VAL A 299 25.71 -20.33 -18.64
C VAL A 299 24.41 -20.46 -17.86
N LYS A 300 23.61 -19.39 -17.78
CA LYS A 300 22.30 -19.47 -17.12
C LYS A 300 21.56 -20.66 -17.71
N SER A 301 21.36 -21.70 -16.89
CA SER A 301 20.46 -22.78 -17.25
C SER A 301 19.11 -22.17 -17.62
N VAL A 302 18.35 -22.87 -18.46
CA VAL A 302 16.98 -22.47 -18.80
C VAL A 302 16.19 -22.21 -17.51
N ASP A 303 16.40 -23.06 -16.50
CA ASP A 303 15.78 -22.96 -15.18
C ASP A 303 16.13 -21.65 -14.45
N ALA A 304 17.39 -21.20 -14.48
CA ALA A 304 17.82 -19.96 -13.83
C ALA A 304 17.20 -18.70 -14.48
N LYS A 305 17.01 -18.68 -15.80
CA LYS A 305 16.32 -17.57 -16.48
C LYS A 305 14.82 -17.55 -16.16
N ASN A 306 14.22 -18.72 -16.02
CA ASN A 306 12.81 -18.79 -15.76
C ASN A 306 12.48 -18.45 -14.29
N LEU A 307 13.36 -18.83 -13.34
CA LEU A 307 13.36 -18.38 -11.93
C LEU A 307 13.37 -16.85 -11.80
N GLU A 308 14.27 -16.19 -12.54
CA GLU A 308 14.35 -14.73 -12.61
C GLU A 308 13.03 -14.11 -13.11
N THR A 309 12.48 -14.64 -14.21
CA THR A 309 11.24 -14.15 -14.81
C THR A 309 10.05 -14.28 -13.85
N LEU A 310 9.99 -15.38 -13.11
CA LEU A 310 8.95 -15.61 -12.12
C LEU A 310 9.04 -14.60 -10.96
N ASN A 311 10.24 -14.43 -10.40
CA ASN A 311 10.47 -13.46 -9.34
C ASN A 311 10.08 -12.03 -9.78
N LEU A 312 10.46 -11.62 -10.99
CA LEU A 312 10.06 -10.33 -11.57
C LEU A 312 8.55 -10.20 -11.72
N THR A 313 7.85 -11.27 -12.10
CA THR A 313 6.39 -11.28 -12.24
C THR A 313 5.70 -11.04 -10.89
N VAL A 314 6.15 -11.74 -9.85
CA VAL A 314 5.67 -11.57 -8.48
C VAL A 314 5.83 -10.12 -8.02
N VAL A 315 7.03 -9.57 -8.16
CA VAL A 315 7.32 -8.18 -7.80
C VAL A 315 6.49 -7.19 -8.61
N GLY A 316 6.27 -7.46 -9.90
CA GLY A 316 5.37 -6.69 -10.75
C GLY A 316 3.95 -6.63 -10.20
N ILE A 317 3.37 -7.76 -9.78
CA ILE A 317 2.03 -7.83 -9.19
C ILE A 317 1.93 -6.95 -7.94
N ILE A 318 2.94 -7.03 -7.06
CA ILE A 318 2.98 -6.25 -5.82
C ILE A 318 3.13 -4.75 -6.12
N ALA A 319 4.03 -4.38 -7.02
CA ALA A 319 4.22 -2.99 -7.42
C ALA A 319 2.92 -2.39 -7.99
N VAL A 320 2.23 -3.14 -8.87
CA VAL A 320 0.92 -2.76 -9.42
C VAL A 320 -0.11 -2.60 -8.30
N PHE A 321 -0.19 -3.56 -7.37
CA PHE A 321 -1.10 -3.48 -6.23
C PHE A 321 -0.91 -2.20 -5.41
N VAL A 322 0.31 -1.93 -4.98
CA VAL A 322 0.59 -0.75 -4.15
C VAL A 322 0.37 0.54 -4.94
N CYS A 323 0.65 0.55 -6.25
CA CYS A 323 0.33 1.67 -7.14
C CYS A 323 -1.18 1.92 -7.24
N VAL A 324 -2.00 0.88 -7.45
CA VAL A 324 -3.46 0.99 -7.48
C VAL A 324 -4.00 1.51 -6.15
N MET A 325 -3.41 1.09 -5.02
CA MET A 325 -3.78 1.57 -3.69
C MET A 325 -3.41 3.05 -3.46
N LEU A 326 -2.28 3.50 -4.02
CA LEU A 326 -1.91 4.90 -4.06
C LEU A 326 -2.93 5.72 -4.87
N VAL A 327 -3.27 5.28 -6.08
CA VAL A 327 -4.28 5.92 -6.96
C VAL A 327 -5.63 6.00 -6.26
N ASN A 328 -6.09 4.90 -5.64
CA ASN A 328 -7.34 4.85 -4.89
C ASN A 328 -7.36 5.88 -3.73
N SER A 329 -6.26 5.95 -2.98
CA SER A 329 -6.11 6.91 -1.87
C SER A 329 -6.13 8.36 -2.34
N LEU A 330 -5.46 8.67 -3.46
CA LEU A 330 -5.42 10.00 -4.07
C LEU A 330 -6.76 10.41 -4.66
N TYR A 331 -7.42 9.49 -5.38
CA TYR A 331 -8.75 9.72 -5.95
C TYR A 331 -9.75 10.06 -4.85
N ALA A 332 -9.78 9.27 -3.77
CA ALA A 332 -10.60 9.56 -2.61
C ALA A 332 -10.24 10.94 -2.04
N ALA A 333 -8.98 11.18 -1.68
CA ALA A 333 -8.55 12.42 -1.05
C ALA A 333 -8.91 13.69 -1.85
N THR A 334 -8.87 13.63 -3.18
CA THR A 334 -9.23 14.76 -4.05
C THR A 334 -10.74 14.89 -4.25
N THR A 335 -11.47 13.79 -4.48
CA THR A 335 -12.92 13.83 -4.77
C THR A 335 -13.71 14.46 -3.63
N TYR A 336 -13.33 14.14 -2.39
CA TYR A 336 -14.02 14.68 -1.20
C TYR A 336 -13.68 16.14 -0.88
N ARG A 337 -12.79 16.78 -1.65
CA ARG A 337 -12.48 18.22 -1.53
C ARG A 337 -13.35 19.09 -2.43
N SER A 338 -14.36 18.53 -3.08
CA SER A 338 -15.30 19.25 -3.94
C SER A 338 -15.87 20.51 -3.28
N ARG A 339 -16.27 20.42 -2.00
CA ARG A 339 -16.78 21.58 -1.24
C ARG A 339 -15.73 22.67 -1.04
N GLU A 340 -14.48 22.31 -0.73
CA GLU A 340 -13.39 23.27 -0.57
C GLU A 340 -13.08 23.99 -1.89
N PHE A 341 -13.03 23.23 -2.99
CA PHE A 341 -12.84 23.81 -4.32
C PHE A 341 -14.01 24.72 -4.71
N GLY A 342 -15.24 24.34 -4.35
CA GLY A 342 -16.43 25.18 -4.50
C GLY A 342 -16.32 26.48 -3.71
N GLN A 343 -15.93 26.42 -2.44
CA GLN A 343 -15.73 27.59 -1.58
C GLN A 343 -14.63 28.52 -2.11
N GLN A 344 -13.50 27.98 -2.57
CA GLN A 344 -12.44 28.77 -3.20
C GLN A 344 -12.95 29.50 -4.45
N ARG A 345 -13.76 28.84 -5.28
CA ARG A 345 -14.36 29.43 -6.47
C ARG A 345 -15.41 30.49 -6.15
N LEU A 346 -16.25 30.27 -5.14
CA LEU A 346 -17.20 31.28 -4.66
C LEU A 346 -16.49 32.50 -4.07
N ALA A 347 -15.30 32.32 -3.50
CA ALA A 347 -14.43 33.40 -3.05
C ALA A 347 -13.65 34.10 -4.19
N GLY A 348 -13.87 33.69 -5.45
CA GLY A 348 -13.29 34.34 -6.64
C GLY A 348 -12.12 33.58 -7.30
N ALA A 349 -11.71 32.41 -6.81
CA ALA A 349 -10.63 31.65 -7.45
C ALA A 349 -11.06 31.05 -8.80
N THR A 350 -10.20 31.15 -9.81
CA THR A 350 -10.45 30.52 -11.11
C THR A 350 -10.19 29.01 -11.06
N PRO A 351 -10.82 28.19 -11.94
CA PRO A 351 -10.54 26.75 -12.01
C PRO A 351 -9.05 26.43 -12.25
N GLY A 352 -8.35 27.27 -13.01
CA GLY A 352 -6.90 27.16 -13.22
C GLY A 352 -6.09 27.37 -11.94
N GLN A 353 -6.46 28.33 -11.10
CA GLN A 353 -5.83 28.57 -9.80
C GLN A 353 -6.07 27.41 -8.81
N VAL A 354 -7.25 26.78 -8.85
CA VAL A 354 -7.49 25.59 -8.02
C VAL A 354 -6.62 24.43 -8.50
N LEU A 355 -6.48 24.24 -9.82
CA LEU A 355 -5.60 23.21 -10.38
C LEU A 355 -4.12 23.45 -10.08
N SER A 356 -3.64 24.70 -10.09
CA SER A 356 -2.25 25.01 -9.72
C SER A 356 -1.97 24.73 -8.25
N VAL A 357 -2.93 25.01 -7.36
CA VAL A 357 -2.83 24.64 -5.93
C VAL A 357 -2.77 23.11 -5.79
N VAL A 358 -3.65 22.37 -6.46
CA VAL A 358 -3.64 20.89 -6.41
C VAL A 358 -2.34 20.32 -6.99
N ALA A 359 -1.80 20.91 -8.07
CA ALA A 359 -0.52 20.52 -8.64
C ALA A 359 0.62 20.72 -7.64
N ALA A 360 0.70 21.90 -7.01
CA ALA A 360 1.73 22.20 -6.01
C ALA A 360 1.62 21.25 -4.79
N GLU A 361 0.41 20.96 -4.33
CA GLU A 361 0.19 19.96 -3.27
C GLU A 361 0.67 18.57 -3.70
N GLY A 362 0.34 18.16 -4.93
CA GLY A 362 0.76 16.89 -5.51
C GLY A 362 2.28 16.77 -5.64
N VAL A 363 2.98 17.83 -6.07
CA VAL A 363 4.45 17.87 -6.16
C VAL A 363 5.07 17.71 -4.78
N VAL A 364 4.62 18.47 -3.78
CA VAL A 364 5.18 18.36 -2.42
C VAL A 364 4.95 16.97 -1.83
N LEU A 365 3.76 16.38 -2.03
CA LEU A 365 3.48 15.02 -1.59
C LEU A 365 4.37 14.00 -2.30
N THR A 366 4.52 14.12 -3.62
CA THR A 366 5.38 13.26 -4.43
C THR A 366 6.82 13.31 -3.95
N VAL A 367 7.41 14.50 -3.86
CA VAL A 367 8.80 14.69 -3.42
C VAL A 367 9.00 14.14 -2.01
N THR A 368 8.07 14.43 -1.09
CA THR A 368 8.17 13.95 0.30
C THR A 368 8.08 12.43 0.37
N GLY A 369 7.09 11.82 -0.29
CA GLY A 369 6.90 10.37 -0.24
C GLY A 369 7.99 9.61 -0.98
N VAL A 370 8.44 10.11 -2.12
CA VAL A 370 9.58 9.55 -2.87
C VAL A 370 10.85 9.61 -2.03
N PHE A 371 11.14 10.74 -1.37
CA PHE A 371 12.32 10.87 -0.54
C PHE A 371 12.35 9.83 0.59
N PHE A 372 11.29 9.76 1.42
CA PHE A 372 11.25 8.79 2.52
C PHE A 372 11.14 7.34 2.04
N GLY A 373 10.47 7.11 0.91
CA GLY A 373 10.44 5.80 0.28
C GLY A 373 11.81 5.36 -0.25
N THR A 374 12.58 6.28 -0.83
CA THR A 374 13.95 6.03 -1.29
C THR A 374 14.87 5.71 -0.12
N VAL A 375 14.76 6.44 0.99
CA VAL A 375 15.52 6.15 2.21
C VAL A 375 15.20 4.74 2.73
N ALA A 376 13.92 4.35 2.76
CA ALA A 376 13.53 3.00 3.16
C ALA A 376 13.98 1.92 2.17
N ALA A 377 13.95 2.19 0.86
CA ALA A 377 14.47 1.28 -0.16
C ALA A 377 15.97 1.05 0.00
N LEU A 378 16.75 2.13 0.06
CA LEU A 378 18.21 2.08 0.22
C LEU A 378 18.60 1.32 1.49
N ALA A 379 17.87 1.52 2.58
CA ALA A 379 18.13 0.79 3.81
C ALA A 379 18.00 -0.73 3.67
N GLY A 380 17.13 -1.23 2.77
CA GLY A 380 17.07 -2.66 2.44
C GLY A 380 18.06 -3.07 1.35
N VAL A 381 18.20 -2.28 0.29
CA VAL A 381 19.03 -2.59 -0.88
C VAL A 381 20.51 -2.64 -0.54
N VAL A 382 21.02 -1.67 0.24
CA VAL A 382 22.45 -1.56 0.52
C VAL A 382 22.99 -2.79 1.28
N PRO A 383 22.36 -3.27 2.38
CA PRO A 383 22.80 -4.51 3.02
C PRO A 383 22.77 -5.71 2.07
N PHE A 384 21.74 -5.81 1.23
CA PHE A 384 21.62 -6.89 0.25
C PHE A 384 22.76 -6.87 -0.78
N THR A 385 23.07 -5.72 -1.38
CA THR A 385 24.13 -5.63 -2.38
C THR A 385 25.51 -5.79 -1.79
N VAL A 386 25.73 -5.32 -0.55
CA VAL A 386 27.01 -5.53 0.13
C VAL A 386 27.25 -7.01 0.36
N VAL A 387 26.25 -7.75 0.85
CA VAL A 387 26.41 -9.20 1.09
C VAL A 387 26.47 -10.00 -0.22
N ARG A 388 25.74 -9.59 -1.26
CA ARG A 388 25.64 -10.35 -2.51
C ARG A 388 26.77 -10.07 -3.51
N THR A 389 27.25 -8.84 -3.60
CA THR A 389 28.19 -8.41 -4.65
C THR A 389 29.36 -7.57 -4.14
N ASP A 390 29.59 -7.50 -2.82
CA ASP A 390 30.61 -6.64 -2.17
C ASP A 390 30.56 -5.15 -2.58
N ALA A 391 29.41 -4.71 -3.10
CA ALA A 391 29.21 -3.35 -3.62
C ALA A 391 28.11 -2.62 -2.85
N VAL A 392 28.32 -1.31 -2.62
CA VAL A 392 27.40 -0.50 -1.81
C VAL A 392 26.15 -0.10 -2.59
N LEU A 393 26.28 0.21 -3.88
CA LEU A 393 25.17 0.59 -4.75
C LEU A 393 25.33 -0.09 -6.11
N PRO A 394 24.26 -0.69 -6.66
CA PRO A 394 24.33 -1.31 -7.97
C PRO A 394 24.14 -0.28 -9.08
N ASP A 395 24.79 -0.49 -10.22
CA ASP A 395 24.76 0.42 -11.39
C ASP A 395 23.33 0.69 -11.89
N GLN A 396 22.45 -0.31 -11.75
CA GLN A 396 21.06 -0.26 -12.19
C GLN A 396 20.16 0.53 -11.24
N PHE A 397 20.61 0.83 -10.01
CA PHE A 397 19.82 1.52 -9.00
C PHE A 397 19.24 2.82 -9.53
N LEU A 398 20.06 3.62 -10.21
CA LEU A 398 19.65 4.93 -10.70
C LEU A 398 18.54 4.81 -11.76
N GLY A 399 18.65 3.83 -12.67
CA GLY A 399 17.64 3.58 -13.70
C GLY A 399 16.30 3.13 -13.12
N VAL A 400 16.33 2.15 -12.21
CA VAL A 400 15.13 1.67 -11.52
C VAL A 400 14.52 2.77 -10.66
N TRP A 401 15.33 3.52 -9.92
CA TRP A 401 14.87 4.63 -9.09
C TRP A 401 14.18 5.71 -9.93
N LEU A 402 14.79 6.15 -11.04
CA LEU A 402 14.17 7.14 -11.94
C LEU A 402 12.85 6.64 -12.51
N ALA A 403 12.75 5.36 -12.87
CA ALA A 403 11.49 4.76 -13.32
C ALA A 403 10.42 4.80 -12.22
N MET A 404 10.76 4.41 -10.98
CA MET A 404 9.81 4.43 -9.86
C MET A 404 9.39 5.85 -9.46
N VAL A 405 10.30 6.83 -9.55
CA VAL A 405 10.00 8.26 -9.37
C VAL A 405 9.03 8.74 -10.43
N ALA A 406 9.27 8.40 -11.71
CA ALA A 406 8.40 8.79 -12.82
C ALA A 406 6.99 8.20 -12.66
N VAL A 407 6.88 6.90 -12.33
CA VAL A 407 5.58 6.25 -12.08
C VAL A 407 4.88 6.88 -10.87
N SER A 408 5.60 7.14 -9.78
CA SER A 408 5.05 7.79 -8.58
C SER A 408 4.51 9.20 -8.88
N ALA A 409 5.28 9.98 -9.63
CA ALA A 409 4.90 11.34 -10.04
C ALA A 409 3.71 11.32 -11.00
N ALA A 410 3.71 10.42 -11.99
CA ALA A 410 2.61 10.26 -12.93
C ALA A 410 1.32 9.81 -12.23
N ALA A 411 1.40 8.80 -11.36
CA ALA A 411 0.26 8.34 -10.57
C ALA A 411 -0.27 9.45 -9.65
N THR A 412 0.63 10.20 -8.99
CA THR A 412 0.24 11.25 -8.04
C THR A 412 -0.37 12.47 -8.72
N LEU A 413 0.34 13.06 -9.68
CA LEU A 413 -0.10 14.26 -10.39
C LEU A 413 -1.25 13.94 -11.34
N GLY A 414 -1.18 12.84 -12.09
CA GLY A 414 -2.22 12.41 -13.01
C GLY A 414 -3.54 12.14 -12.30
N THR A 415 -3.51 11.38 -11.20
CA THR A 415 -4.73 11.09 -10.43
C THR A 415 -5.29 12.35 -9.75
N SER A 416 -4.45 13.14 -9.08
CA SER A 416 -4.91 14.33 -8.36
C SER A 416 -5.46 15.40 -9.30
N LEU A 417 -4.76 15.72 -10.39
CA LEU A 417 -5.20 16.72 -11.37
C LEU A 417 -6.37 16.22 -12.20
N GLY A 418 -6.35 14.97 -12.65
CA GLY A 418 -7.45 14.38 -13.41
C GLY A 418 -8.75 14.36 -12.60
N THR A 419 -8.66 13.98 -11.32
CA THR A 419 -9.79 13.99 -10.39
C THR A 419 -10.25 15.42 -10.10
N ALA A 420 -9.33 16.35 -9.82
CA ALA A 420 -9.68 17.75 -9.57
C ALA A 420 -10.36 18.39 -10.78
N ARG A 421 -9.87 18.16 -12.00
CA ARG A 421 -10.52 18.63 -13.25
C ARG A 421 -11.95 18.11 -13.37
N ARG A 422 -12.19 16.83 -13.08
CA ARG A 422 -13.55 16.25 -13.09
C ARG A 422 -14.45 16.90 -12.05
N VAL A 423 -13.96 17.09 -10.83
CA VAL A 423 -14.71 17.73 -9.74
C VAL A 423 -15.06 19.18 -10.08
N LEU A 424 -14.13 19.93 -10.68
CA LEU A 424 -14.31 21.34 -11.04
C LEU A 424 -15.38 21.58 -12.13
N ARG A 425 -15.80 20.54 -12.87
CA ARG A 425 -16.93 20.63 -13.82
C ARG A 425 -18.27 20.84 -13.12
N THR A 426 -18.38 20.49 -11.84
CA THR A 426 -19.58 20.79 -11.06
C THR A 426 -19.66 22.30 -10.79
N PRO A 427 -20.84 22.95 -10.91
CA PRO A 427 -21.01 24.35 -10.55
C PRO A 427 -20.62 24.61 -9.09
N ALA A 428 -19.96 25.74 -8.81
CA ALA A 428 -19.43 26.03 -7.47
C ALA A 428 -20.53 26.03 -6.39
N VAL A 429 -21.71 26.55 -6.72
CA VAL A 429 -22.89 26.53 -5.84
C VAL A 429 -23.36 25.09 -5.57
N GLY A 430 -23.43 24.25 -6.61
CA GLY A 430 -23.81 22.83 -6.48
C GLY A 430 -22.78 22.03 -5.67
N ALA A 431 -21.49 22.30 -5.82
CA ALA A 431 -20.44 21.68 -5.04
C ALA A 431 -20.51 22.02 -3.54
N VAL A 432 -21.03 23.20 -3.19
CA VAL A 432 -21.22 23.63 -1.80
C VAL A 432 -22.56 23.15 -1.24
N ALA A 433 -23.61 23.13 -2.06
CA ALA A 433 -24.97 22.73 -1.67
C ALA A 433 -25.15 21.21 -1.54
N ALA A 434 -24.51 20.38 -2.37
CA ALA A 434 -24.63 18.91 -2.32
C ALA A 434 -24.04 18.25 -1.05
N ALA A 435 -23.45 19.05 -0.16
CA ALA A 435 -22.86 18.62 1.11
C ALA A 435 -23.64 19.10 2.35
N ALA A 436 -24.75 19.83 2.16
CA ALA A 436 -25.79 20.08 3.18
C ALA A 436 -26.83 18.95 3.08
#